data_AF-A0A5M3VVA0-F1
#
_entry.id   AF-A0A5M3VVA0-F1
#
_cell.length_a   1.000
_cell.length_b   1.000
_cell.length_c   1.000
_cell.angle_alpha   90.00
_cell.angle_beta   90.00
_cell.angle_gamma   90.00
#
_symmetry.space_group_name_H-M   'P 1'
#
loop_
_entity.id
_entity.type
_entity.pdbx_description
1 polymer ?
#
loop_
_entity_poly.entity_id
_entity_poly.type
_entity_poly.pdbx_seq_one_letter_code
_entity_poly.pdbx_strand_id
1 'polypeptide(L)'
;MRLLLDENVPRPLHQILTTFILDQEIVHLLDMPGWSGTRDEKLYPRAAADGFHAVLTNDGRQMERPREVAAIAAFGLHRIEYPHKHPGLVGMGIAIATVAAALPAALALLETADRQRLITLRAVDPTAAARLRVVDPACAPPKHWPDTSQP
;
A
#
# COMPACT_ATOMS: atom_id res chain seq x y z
N MET A 1 0.29 -10.29 12.66
CA MET A 1 -1.04 -10.45 12.02
C MET A 1 -0.92 -10.97 10.60
N ARG A 2 -2.04 -11.41 10.02
CA ARG A 2 -2.12 -12.00 8.67
C ARG A 2 -2.81 -11.02 7.72
N LEU A 3 -2.08 -10.51 6.74
CA LEU A 3 -2.52 -9.49 5.77
C LEU A 3 -2.77 -10.12 4.39
N LEU A 4 -3.97 -9.91 3.85
CA LEU A 4 -4.32 -10.29 2.49
C LEU A 4 -4.07 -9.11 1.54
N LEU A 5 -3.29 -9.31 0.48
CA LEU A 5 -3.21 -8.38 -0.64
C LEU A 5 -4.27 -8.77 -1.68
N ASP A 6 -5.19 -7.86 -1.93
CA ASP A 6 -6.30 -8.02 -2.88
C ASP A 6 -5.79 -8.26 -4.33
N GLU A 7 -6.65 -8.76 -5.21
CA GLU A 7 -6.28 -9.09 -6.60
C GLU A 7 -5.82 -7.88 -7.40
N ASN A 8 -6.31 -6.68 -7.04
CA ASN A 8 -5.95 -5.42 -7.66
C ASN A 8 -4.61 -4.86 -7.17
N VAL A 9 -3.99 -5.46 -6.15
CA VAL A 9 -2.66 -5.09 -5.68
C VAL A 9 -1.62 -5.68 -6.63
N PRO A 10 -0.71 -4.87 -7.20
CA PRO A 10 0.34 -5.40 -8.08
C PRO A 10 1.27 -6.36 -7.35
N ARG A 11 1.57 -7.52 -7.95
CA ARG A 11 2.54 -8.51 -7.43
C ARG A 11 3.92 -7.93 -7.01
N PRO A 12 4.51 -6.93 -7.70
CA PRO A 12 5.76 -6.32 -7.24
C PRO A 12 5.68 -5.73 -5.83
N LEU A 13 4.51 -5.24 -5.40
CA LEU A 13 4.33 -4.78 -4.01
C LEU A 13 4.51 -5.92 -3.03
N HIS A 14 3.96 -7.11 -3.30
CA HIS A 14 4.09 -8.25 -2.41
C HIS A 14 5.56 -8.58 -2.12
N GLN A 15 6.39 -8.66 -3.15
CA GLN A 15 7.83 -8.91 -3.02
C GLN A 15 8.55 -7.83 -2.20
N ILE A 16 8.21 -6.56 -2.45
CA ILE A 16 8.78 -5.43 -1.72
C ILE A 16 8.39 -5.51 -0.25
N LEU A 17 7.11 -5.73 0.06
CA LEU A 17 6.59 -5.77 1.43
C LEU A 17 7.18 -6.92 2.24
N THR A 18 7.28 -8.11 1.67
CA THR A 18 7.87 -9.27 2.36
C THR A 18 9.38 -9.16 2.57
N THR A 19 10.04 -8.19 1.90
CA THR A 19 11.47 -7.91 2.11
C THR A 19 11.74 -7.17 3.42
N PHE A 20 10.82 -6.33 3.90
CA PHE A 20 11.08 -5.48 5.09
C PHE A 20 10.01 -5.54 6.19
N ILE A 21 8.83 -6.09 5.92
CA ILE A 21 7.82 -6.36 6.95
C ILE A 21 7.94 -7.82 7.37
N LEU A 22 8.78 -8.08 8.37
CA LEU A 22 9.19 -9.44 8.74
C LEU A 22 8.27 -10.10 9.78
N ASP A 23 7.60 -9.30 10.61
CA ASP A 23 6.78 -9.82 11.73
C ASP A 23 5.33 -10.12 11.34
N GLN A 24 5.02 -10.03 10.04
CA GLN A 24 3.66 -10.12 9.50
C GLN A 24 3.60 -11.16 8.39
N GLU A 25 2.56 -11.98 8.38
CA GLU A 25 2.32 -12.89 7.26
C GLU A 25 1.57 -12.12 6.18
N ILE A 26 2.22 -11.88 5.04
CA ILE A 26 1.65 -11.16 3.90
C ILE A 26 1.42 -12.14 2.77
N VAL A 27 0.15 -12.35 2.42
CA VAL A 27 -0.28 -13.29 1.38
C VAL A 27 -0.96 -12.51 0.27
N HIS A 28 -0.57 -12.78 -0.98
CA HIS A 28 -1.27 -12.23 -2.13
C HIS A 28 -2.40 -13.17 -2.54
N LEU A 29 -3.60 -12.62 -2.74
CA LEU A 29 -4.79 -13.36 -3.18
C LEU A 29 -4.51 -14.24 -4.41
N LEU A 30 -3.71 -13.74 -5.36
CA LEU A 30 -3.37 -14.46 -6.59
C LEU A 30 -2.45 -15.67 -6.38
N ASP A 31 -1.86 -15.83 -5.20
CA ASP A 31 -1.08 -17.02 -4.83
C ASP A 31 -1.93 -18.08 -4.13
N MET A 32 -3.20 -17.77 -3.86
CA MET A 32 -4.13 -18.67 -3.20
C MET A 32 -5.01 -19.40 -4.24
N PRO A 33 -4.89 -20.74 -4.37
CA PRO A 33 -5.64 -21.49 -5.37
C PRO A 33 -7.17 -21.32 -5.26
N GLY A 34 -7.79 -20.89 -6.36
CA GLY A 34 -9.24 -20.70 -6.43
C GLY A 34 -9.78 -19.47 -5.68
N TRP A 35 -8.94 -18.49 -5.36
CA TRP A 35 -9.38 -17.21 -4.77
C TRP A 35 -9.55 -16.10 -5.81
N SER A 36 -8.83 -16.13 -6.92
CA SER A 36 -8.93 -15.13 -8.00
C SER A 36 -10.34 -15.00 -8.56
N GLY A 37 -10.80 -13.77 -8.80
CA GLY A 37 -12.15 -13.47 -9.28
C GLY A 37 -13.26 -13.68 -8.24
N THR A 38 -12.92 -13.94 -6.98
CA THR A 38 -13.90 -14.00 -5.90
C THR A 38 -14.40 -12.59 -5.60
N ARG A 39 -15.71 -12.38 -5.73
CA ARG A 39 -16.34 -11.09 -5.35
C ARG A 39 -16.13 -10.79 -3.87
N ASP A 40 -15.93 -9.52 -3.55
CA ASP A 40 -15.67 -9.02 -2.18
C ASP A 40 -16.67 -9.52 -1.13
N GLU A 41 -17.96 -9.56 -1.46
CA GLU A 41 -19.03 -10.09 -0.59
C GLU A 41 -18.83 -11.56 -0.16
N LYS A 42 -18.07 -12.34 -0.95
CA LYS A 42 -17.65 -13.71 -0.62
C LYS A 42 -16.21 -13.79 -0.13
N LEU A 43 -15.35 -12.89 -0.60
CA LEU A 43 -13.93 -12.84 -0.26
C LEU A 43 -13.73 -12.55 1.22
N TYR A 44 -14.42 -11.55 1.78
CA TYR A 44 -14.26 -11.17 3.18
C TYR A 44 -14.62 -12.28 4.17
N PRO A 45 -15.78 -12.98 4.06
CA PRO A 45 -16.04 -14.15 4.90
C PRO A 45 -14.95 -15.22 4.78
N ARG A 46 -14.50 -15.51 3.55
CA ARG A 46 -13.48 -16.52 3.29
C ARG A 46 -12.14 -16.14 3.91
N ALA A 47 -11.72 -14.88 3.77
CA ALA A 47 -10.49 -14.36 4.34
C ALA A 47 -10.54 -14.40 5.88
N ALA A 48 -11.64 -13.97 6.50
CA ALA A 48 -11.80 -14.05 7.95
C ALA A 48 -11.78 -15.51 8.44
N ALA A 49 -12.45 -16.43 7.74
CA ALA A 49 -12.44 -17.86 8.06
C ALA A 49 -11.04 -18.49 7.93
N ASP A 50 -10.21 -17.99 7.01
CA ASP A 50 -8.81 -18.39 6.86
C ASP A 50 -7.85 -17.65 7.83
N GLY A 51 -8.38 -16.84 8.76
CA GLY A 51 -7.57 -16.16 9.78
C GLY A 51 -6.84 -14.91 9.30
N PHE A 52 -7.25 -14.33 8.17
CA PHE A 52 -6.81 -12.97 7.81
C PHE A 52 -7.41 -11.95 8.77
N HIS A 53 -6.61 -10.94 9.09
CA HIS A 53 -6.99 -9.85 10.01
C HIS A 53 -7.24 -8.55 9.25
N ALA A 54 -6.55 -8.37 8.12
CA ALA A 54 -6.61 -7.17 7.31
C ALA A 54 -6.57 -7.49 5.82
N VAL A 55 -7.15 -6.62 5.00
CA VAL A 55 -7.00 -6.60 3.55
C VAL A 55 -6.38 -5.29 3.09
N LEU A 56 -5.39 -5.36 2.19
CA LEU A 56 -4.85 -4.21 1.46
C LEU A 56 -5.44 -4.20 0.05
N THR A 57 -6.00 -3.06 -0.36
CA THR A 57 -6.66 -2.90 -1.67
C THR A 57 -6.43 -1.51 -2.26
N ASN A 58 -6.55 -1.38 -3.59
CA ASN A 58 -6.64 -0.07 -4.26
C ASN A 58 -8.03 0.23 -4.84
N ASP A 59 -9.03 -0.62 -4.61
CA ASP A 59 -10.41 -0.32 -5.00
C ASP A 59 -11.04 0.64 -3.98
N GLY A 60 -10.94 1.93 -4.29
CA GLY A 60 -11.55 3.01 -3.50
C GLY A 60 -13.08 3.03 -3.54
N ARG A 61 -13.72 2.28 -4.46
CA ARG A 61 -15.18 2.23 -4.57
C ARG A 61 -15.83 1.15 -3.73
N GLN A 62 -15.06 0.26 -3.08
CA GLN A 62 -15.63 -0.81 -2.26
C GLN A 62 -16.54 -0.25 -1.15
N MET A 63 -16.15 0.89 -0.57
CA MET A 63 -16.91 1.53 0.50
C MET A 63 -18.16 2.29 0.02
N GLU A 64 -18.38 2.36 -1.30
CA GLU A 64 -19.59 2.91 -1.92
C GLU A 64 -20.63 1.81 -2.24
N ARG A 65 -20.26 0.53 -2.13
CA ARG A 65 -21.09 -0.62 -2.50
C ARG A 65 -21.69 -1.26 -1.24
N PRO A 66 -23.01 -1.17 -1.00
CA PRO A 66 -23.62 -1.58 0.27
C PRO A 66 -23.36 -3.03 0.67
N ARG A 67 -23.29 -3.95 -0.30
CA ARG A 67 -23.03 -5.38 -0.03
C ARG A 67 -21.63 -5.63 0.48
N GLU A 68 -20.64 -4.94 -0.08
CA GLU A 68 -19.24 -5.08 0.31
C GLU A 68 -18.98 -4.45 1.67
N VAL A 69 -19.60 -3.30 1.95
CA VAL A 69 -19.59 -2.65 3.27
C VAL A 69 -20.23 -3.55 4.33
N ALA A 70 -21.39 -4.14 4.04
CA ALA A 70 -22.05 -5.05 4.96
C ALA A 70 -21.20 -6.30 5.23
N ALA A 71 -20.56 -6.87 4.19
CA ALA A 71 -19.69 -8.02 4.33
C ALA A 71 -18.46 -7.70 5.17
N ILE A 72 -17.71 -6.65 4.87
CA ILE A 72 -16.49 -6.32 5.63
C ILE A 72 -16.81 -6.01 7.10
N ALA A 73 -17.92 -5.32 7.37
CA ALA A 73 -18.37 -5.03 8.73
C ALA A 73 -18.76 -6.30 9.49
N ALA A 74 -19.47 -7.23 8.85
CA ALA A 74 -19.93 -8.47 9.46
C ALA A 74 -18.78 -9.40 9.88
N PHE A 75 -17.68 -9.41 9.12
CA PHE A 75 -16.54 -10.30 9.36
C PHE A 75 -15.36 -9.64 10.06
N GLY A 76 -15.48 -8.36 10.45
CA GLY A 76 -14.52 -7.67 11.32
C GLY A 76 -13.12 -7.43 10.73
N LEU A 77 -12.91 -7.67 9.43
CA LEU A 77 -11.63 -7.47 8.76
C LEU A 77 -11.24 -5.99 8.76
N HIS A 78 -10.01 -5.66 9.15
CA HIS A 78 -9.47 -4.33 8.90
C HIS A 78 -9.32 -4.10 7.40
N ARG A 79 -9.58 -2.87 6.95
CA ARG A 79 -9.34 -2.48 5.57
C ARG A 79 -8.22 -1.46 5.52
N ILE A 80 -7.26 -1.68 4.65
CA ILE A 80 -6.21 -0.72 4.32
C ILE A 80 -6.35 -0.41 2.83
N GLU A 81 -6.60 0.85 2.52
CA GLU A 81 -6.67 1.36 1.16
C GLU A 81 -5.47 2.21 0.86
N TYR A 82 -4.95 2.11 -0.36
CA TYR A 82 -4.01 3.09 -0.88
C TYR A 82 -4.50 3.66 -2.21
N PRO A 83 -4.31 4.98 -2.43
CA PRO A 83 -4.68 5.61 -3.69
C PRO A 83 -3.74 5.20 -4.81
N HIS A 84 -4.30 4.82 -5.96
CA HIS A 84 -3.58 4.61 -7.21
C HIS A 84 -4.20 5.48 -8.31
N LYS A 85 -3.93 6.80 -8.26
CA LYS A 85 -4.58 7.80 -9.13
C LYS A 85 -3.86 8.07 -10.45
N HIS A 86 -2.58 7.71 -10.55
CA HIS A 86 -1.76 7.98 -11.72
C HIS A 86 -1.57 6.69 -12.52
N PRO A 87 -1.70 6.71 -13.87
CA PRO A 87 -1.41 5.55 -14.69
C PRO A 87 0.10 5.38 -14.93
N GLY A 88 0.48 4.19 -15.41
CA GLY A 88 1.84 3.90 -15.88
C GLY A 88 2.89 3.79 -14.77
N LEU A 89 4.18 3.85 -15.17
CA LEU A 89 5.31 3.60 -14.28
C LEU A 89 5.40 4.61 -13.11
N VAL A 90 5.07 5.88 -13.36
CA VAL A 90 5.04 6.91 -12.32
C VAL A 90 4.00 6.54 -11.25
N GLY A 91 2.80 6.17 -11.66
CA GLY A 91 1.75 5.75 -10.74
C GLY A 91 2.10 4.53 -9.92
N MET A 92 2.70 3.52 -10.55
CA MET A 92 3.19 2.33 -9.86
C MET A 92 4.28 2.68 -8.83
N GLY A 93 5.24 3.54 -9.20
CA GLY A 93 6.29 3.99 -8.28
C GLY A 93 5.72 4.74 -7.07
N ILE A 94 4.71 5.59 -7.27
CA ILE A 94 4.04 6.31 -6.20
C ILE A 94 3.21 5.38 -5.32
N ALA A 95 2.50 4.41 -5.90
CA ALA A 95 1.77 3.39 -5.15
C ALA A 95 2.74 2.57 -4.27
N ILE A 96 3.85 2.10 -4.85
CA ILE A 96 4.92 1.39 -4.13
C ILE A 96 5.46 2.24 -2.98
N ALA A 97 5.84 3.49 -3.25
CA ALA A 97 6.37 4.39 -2.23
C ALA A 97 5.35 4.67 -1.12
N THR A 98 4.07 4.85 -1.48
CA THR A 98 2.97 5.10 -0.53
C THR A 98 2.77 3.92 0.40
N VAL A 99 2.62 2.71 -0.16
CA VAL A 99 2.41 1.51 0.65
C VAL A 99 3.67 1.22 1.48
N ALA A 100 4.86 1.29 0.88
CA ALA A 100 6.09 0.99 1.61
C ALA A 100 6.34 1.94 2.79
N ALA A 101 6.03 3.23 2.62
CA ALA A 101 6.22 4.23 3.67
C ALA A 101 5.15 4.16 4.77
N ALA A 102 3.90 3.85 4.43
CA ALA A 102 2.77 4.02 5.35
C ALA A 102 2.23 2.70 5.93
N LEU A 103 2.39 1.57 5.23
CA LEU A 103 1.85 0.28 5.68
C LEU A 103 2.43 -0.18 7.03
N PRO A 104 3.74 -0.04 7.34
CA PRO A 104 4.26 -0.44 8.65
C PRO A 104 3.56 0.26 9.82
N ALA A 105 3.30 1.57 9.71
CA ALA A 105 2.59 2.34 10.72
C ALA A 105 1.12 1.92 10.82
N ALA A 106 0.47 1.62 9.69
CA ALA A 106 -0.90 1.11 9.67
C ALA A 106 -0.98 -0.25 10.39
N LEU A 107 -0.05 -1.18 10.12
CA LEU A 107 -0.03 -2.49 10.76
C LEU A 107 0.23 -2.38 12.26
N ALA A 108 1.20 -1.56 12.70
CA ALA A 108 1.44 -1.32 14.13
C ALA A 108 0.22 -0.74 14.85
N LEU A 109 -0.54 0.14 14.19
CA LEU A 109 -1.82 0.64 14.71
C LEU A 109 -2.85 -0.48 14.86
N LEU A 110 -2.95 -1.37 13.86
CA LEU A 110 -3.90 -2.48 13.88
C LEU A 110 -3.57 -3.53 14.95
N GLU A 111 -2.31 -3.75 15.31
CA GLU A 111 -1.92 -4.71 16.36
C GLU A 111 -2.48 -4.37 17.74
N THR A 112 -2.72 -3.08 17.99
CA THR A 112 -3.25 -2.58 19.26
C THR A 112 -4.73 -2.17 19.15
N ALA A 113 -5.35 -2.36 17.98
CA ALA A 113 -6.73 -1.96 17.76
C ALA A 113 -7.71 -2.92 18.47
N ASP A 114 -8.58 -2.34 19.28
CA ASP A 114 -9.64 -3.04 20.01
C ASP A 114 -10.90 -3.31 19.16
N ARG A 115 -11.01 -2.67 17.99
CA ARG A 115 -12.13 -2.79 17.06
C ARG A 115 -11.64 -2.70 15.63
N GLN A 116 -12.51 -3.04 14.69
CA GLN A 116 -12.29 -2.84 13.26
C GLN A 116 -11.82 -1.41 12.94
N ARG A 117 -11.00 -1.29 11.90
CA ARG A 117 -10.44 -0.02 11.40
C ARG A 117 -10.47 -0.03 9.89
N LEU A 118 -10.82 1.12 9.32
CA LEU A 118 -10.74 1.40 7.89
C LEU A 118 -9.68 2.49 7.73
N ILE A 119 -8.55 2.14 7.15
CA ILE A 119 -7.36 2.99 7.04
C ILE A 119 -7.18 3.37 5.57
N THR A 120 -6.98 4.66 5.30
CA THR A 120 -6.55 5.15 3.99
C THR A 120 -5.12 5.66 4.09
N LEU A 121 -4.20 5.02 3.38
CA LEU A 121 -2.82 5.48 3.25
C LEU A 121 -2.79 6.78 2.44
N ARG A 122 -1.99 7.74 2.90
CA ARG A 122 -1.84 9.03 2.21
C ARG A 122 -0.78 8.90 1.12
N ALA A 123 -1.13 9.26 -0.11
CA ALA A 123 -0.23 9.22 -1.24
C ALA A 123 1.05 10.03 -0.99
N VAL A 124 2.19 9.50 -1.41
CA VAL A 124 3.41 10.30 -1.59
C VAL A 124 3.17 11.35 -2.66
N ASP A 125 3.58 12.59 -2.40
CA ASP A 125 3.48 13.70 -3.36
C ASP A 125 4.30 13.37 -4.64
N PRO A 126 3.65 13.26 -5.81
CA PRO A 126 4.31 12.89 -7.05
C PRO A 126 5.02 14.05 -7.75
N THR A 127 4.89 15.28 -7.26
CA THR A 127 5.48 16.46 -7.93
C THR A 127 7.00 16.39 -7.93
N ALA A 128 7.61 16.81 -9.04
CA ALA A 128 9.07 16.82 -9.18
C ALA A 128 9.75 17.61 -8.04
N ALA A 129 9.17 18.75 -7.64
CA ALA A 129 9.67 19.56 -6.54
C ALA A 129 9.65 18.85 -5.18
N ALA A 130 8.66 17.97 -4.94
CA ALA A 130 8.60 17.18 -3.73
C ALA A 130 9.55 15.98 -3.75
N ARG A 131 9.98 15.51 -4.94
CA ARG A 131 10.77 14.28 -5.12
C ARG A 131 12.23 14.52 -5.44
N LEU A 132 12.57 15.70 -5.97
CA LEU A 132 13.88 16.04 -6.47
C LEU A 132 14.33 17.38 -5.91
N ARG A 133 15.59 17.44 -5.51
CA ARG A 133 16.32 18.69 -5.34
C ARG A 133 17.32 18.80 -6.46
N VAL A 134 17.16 19.79 -7.33
CA VAL A 134 18.12 20.08 -8.40
C VAL A 134 19.06 21.17 -7.90
N VAL A 135 20.36 20.91 -8.00
CA VAL A 135 21.42 21.88 -7.74
C VAL A 135 22.16 22.06 -9.04
N ASP A 136 22.26 23.31 -9.52
CA ASP A 136 23.17 23.67 -10.61
C ASP A 136 24.48 24.16 -9.98
N PRO A 137 25.57 23.37 -10.06
CA PRO A 137 26.84 23.78 -9.46
C PRO A 137 27.49 24.97 -10.15
N ALA A 138 27.10 25.33 -11.38
CA ALA A 138 27.58 26.54 -12.04
C ALA A 138 26.98 27.82 -11.42
N CYS A 139 25.79 27.73 -10.83
CA CYS A 139 25.09 28.85 -10.21
C CYS A 139 25.18 28.84 -8.67
N ALA A 140 25.12 27.66 -8.06
CA ALA A 140 25.11 27.46 -6.61
C ALA A 140 25.87 26.17 -6.24
N PRO A 141 27.21 26.17 -6.36
CA PRO A 141 28.02 24.99 -6.07
C PRO A 141 27.84 24.53 -4.61
N PRO A 142 27.79 23.21 -4.36
CA PRO A 142 27.94 22.67 -3.01
C PRO A 142 29.25 23.15 -2.33
N LYS A 143 29.27 23.16 -1.00
CA LYS A 143 30.40 23.70 -0.19
C LYS A 143 31.79 23.18 -0.59
N HIS A 144 31.87 21.93 -1.05
CA HIS A 144 33.12 21.27 -1.42
C HIS A 144 33.17 20.93 -2.92
N TRP A 145 32.42 21.67 -3.74
CA TRP A 145 32.45 21.48 -5.19
C TRP A 145 33.82 21.89 -5.74
N PRO A 146 34.48 21.06 -6.56
CA PRO A 146 35.79 21.38 -7.10
C PRO A 146 35.71 22.61 -7.99
N ASP A 147 36.62 23.56 -7.75
CA ASP A 147 36.67 24.80 -8.50
C ASP A 147 37.27 24.51 -9.88
N THR A 148 36.43 24.46 -10.91
CA THR A 148 36.91 24.30 -12.30
C THR A 148 37.49 25.61 -12.88
N SER A 149 37.63 26.66 -12.07
CA SER A 149 38.22 27.94 -12.47
C SER A 149 39.71 28.09 -12.15
N GLN A 150 40.39 27.07 -11.63
CA GLN A 150 41.86 27.06 -11.56
C GLN A 150 42.47 26.33 -12.77
N PRO A 151 43.30 27.01 -13.58
CA PRO A 151 44.07 26.38 -14.66
C PRO A 151 45.15 25.43 -14.15
#